data_AF-A0A2N2XN68-F1
#
_entry.id   AF-A0A2N2XN68-F1
#
_cell.length_a   1.000
_cell.length_b   1.000
_cell.length_c   1.000
_cell.angle_alpha   90.00
_cell.angle_beta   90.00
_cell.angle_gamma   90.00
#
_symmetry.space_group_name_H-M   'P 1'
#
loop_
_entity.id
_entity.type
_entity.pdbx_description
1 polymer ?
#
loop_
_entity_poly.entity_id
_entity_poly.type
_entity_poly.pdbx_seq_one_letter_code
_entity_poly.pdbx_strand_id
1 'polypeptide(L)'
;MKYHMSRTKSTIKDRQREKMLSQSKEQLVDTVFQLQDEVKQYEETLLQKTEEFEKLSKKYEELQKGITPVVLQSRKLSWVGRIVYALTTIDRPMQSSEIVDFIEKYDKTAFKNATDKSKYLSSFLGNAQKFERIRQYKLKGIRGHFYALPQWFDEDGNLKREYKEKEPIV
;
A
#
# COMPACT_ATOMS: atom_id res chain seq x y z
N MET A 1 -17.23 -30.52 81.41
CA MET A 1 -16.74 -30.89 80.07
C MET A 1 -17.79 -30.45 79.06
N LYS A 2 -17.54 -29.86 77.90
CA LYS A 2 -16.38 -29.24 77.26
C LYS A 2 -16.95 -28.76 75.90
N TYR A 3 -16.75 -27.48 75.56
CA TYR A 3 -16.68 -26.89 74.20
C TYR A 3 -17.91 -26.98 73.28
N HIS A 4 -18.14 -26.10 72.30
CA HIS A 4 -17.91 -24.67 72.09
C HIS A 4 -18.65 -24.35 70.79
N MET A 5 -19.20 -23.14 70.70
CA MET A 5 -19.80 -22.54 69.52
C MET A 5 -19.08 -22.82 68.20
N SER A 6 -19.83 -23.21 67.15
CA SER A 6 -19.34 -23.32 65.76
C SER A 6 -20.42 -23.00 64.72
N ARG A 7 -21.18 -21.90 64.90
CA ARG A 7 -22.16 -21.43 63.90
C ARG A 7 -21.83 -20.07 63.24
N THR A 8 -20.79 -19.38 63.69
CA THR A 8 -20.46 -18.01 63.21
C THR A 8 -19.48 -17.94 62.03
N LYS A 9 -18.81 -19.05 61.65
CA LYS A 9 -17.81 -19.03 60.56
C LYS A 9 -18.41 -19.02 59.15
N SER A 10 -19.64 -19.53 58.96
CA SER A 10 -20.30 -19.61 57.65
C SER A 10 -20.69 -18.23 57.12
N THR A 11 -21.30 -17.41 57.98
CA THR A 11 -21.86 -16.10 57.61
C THR A 11 -20.81 -15.04 57.31
N ILE A 12 -19.59 -15.16 57.88
CA ILE A 12 -18.48 -14.22 57.62
C ILE A 12 -17.88 -14.46 56.23
N LYS A 13 -17.71 -15.72 55.82
CA LYS A 13 -17.22 -16.07 54.48
C LYS A 13 -18.20 -15.64 53.39
N ASP A 14 -19.50 -15.80 53.62
CA ASP A 14 -20.53 -15.40 52.65
C ASP A 14 -20.57 -13.87 52.47
N ARG A 15 -20.47 -13.10 53.56
CA ARG A 15 -20.35 -11.63 53.50
C ARG A 15 -19.08 -11.15 52.79
N GLN A 16 -17.94 -11.82 53.01
CA GLN A 16 -16.70 -11.50 52.29
C GLN A 16 -16.83 -11.78 50.79
N ARG A 17 -17.50 -12.87 50.42
CA ARG A 17 -17.76 -13.24 49.03
C ARG A 17 -18.69 -12.24 48.35
N GLU A 18 -19.78 -11.83 49.00
CA GLU A 18 -20.69 -10.79 48.49
C GLU A 18 -19.97 -9.45 48.28
N LYS A 19 -19.12 -9.06 49.22
CA LYS A 19 -18.34 -7.81 49.11
C LYS A 19 -17.38 -7.86 47.91
N MET A 20 -16.66 -8.95 47.72
CA MET A 20 -15.78 -9.14 46.55
C MET A 20 -16.56 -9.16 45.23
N LEU A 21 -17.73 -9.82 45.21
CA LEU A 21 -18.63 -9.82 44.05
C LEU A 21 -19.16 -8.41 43.74
N SER A 22 -19.51 -7.63 44.75
CA SER A 22 -19.97 -6.26 44.59
C SER A 22 -18.86 -5.37 44.00
N GLN A 23 -17.65 -5.46 44.54
CA GLN A 23 -16.50 -4.70 44.05
C GLN A 23 -16.12 -5.09 42.61
N SER A 24 -16.16 -6.38 42.28
CA SER A 24 -15.90 -6.85 40.92
C SER A 24 -16.97 -6.38 39.93
N LYS A 25 -18.25 -6.34 40.33
CA LYS A 25 -19.34 -5.80 39.49
C LYS A 25 -19.17 -4.31 39.25
N GLU A 26 -18.79 -3.55 40.27
CA GLU A 26 -18.55 -2.10 40.17
C GLU A 26 -17.39 -1.81 39.19
N GLN A 27 -16.28 -2.54 39.32
CA GLN A 27 -15.16 -2.46 38.37
C GLN A 27 -15.54 -2.82 36.94
N LEU A 28 -16.42 -3.83 36.75
CA LEU A 28 -16.93 -4.20 35.42
C LEU A 28 -17.81 -3.11 34.82
N VAL A 29 -18.62 -2.43 35.64
CA VAL A 29 -19.44 -1.30 35.18
C VAL A 29 -18.55 -0.15 34.74
N ASP A 30 -17.53 0.20 35.53
CA ASP A 30 -16.58 1.25 35.18
C ASP A 30 -15.80 0.96 33.89
N THR A 31 -15.37 -0.29 33.71
CA THR A 31 -14.68 -0.70 32.47
C THR A 31 -15.60 -0.70 31.26
N VAL A 32 -16.87 -1.10 31.40
CA VAL A 32 -17.86 -0.98 30.31
C VAL A 32 -18.08 0.48 29.93
N PHE A 33 -18.15 1.39 30.89
CA PHE A 33 -18.26 2.82 30.60
C PHE A 33 -17.02 3.37 29.89
N GLN A 34 -15.81 3.00 30.32
CA GLN A 34 -14.57 3.42 29.66
C GLN A 34 -14.50 2.92 28.22
N LEU A 35 -14.81 1.64 27.99
CA LEU A 35 -14.83 1.06 26.65
C LEU A 35 -15.88 1.71 25.74
N GLN A 36 -17.05 2.07 26.28
CA GLN A 36 -18.07 2.79 25.52
C GLN A 36 -17.59 4.17 25.08
N ASP A 37 -16.86 4.89 25.95
CA ASP A 37 -16.31 6.20 25.60
C ASP A 37 -15.18 6.07 24.56
N GLU A 38 -14.30 5.07 24.70
CA GLU A 38 -13.26 4.78 23.70
C GLU A 38 -13.85 4.43 22.34
N VAL A 39 -14.85 3.54 22.28
CA VAL A 39 -15.54 3.19 21.03
C VAL A 39 -16.11 4.43 20.36
N LYS A 40 -16.74 5.32 21.14
CA LYS A 40 -17.29 6.56 20.61
C LYS A 40 -16.22 7.48 20.05
N GLN A 41 -15.07 7.62 20.73
CA GLN A 41 -13.94 8.41 20.22
C GLN A 41 -13.36 7.83 18.93
N TYR A 42 -13.28 6.50 18.82
CA TYR A 42 -12.83 5.83 17.59
C TYR A 42 -13.81 6.02 16.43
N GLU A 43 -15.11 5.93 16.69
CA GLU A 43 -16.16 6.19 15.69
C GLU A 43 -16.08 7.63 15.15
N GLU A 44 -15.93 8.62 16.04
CA GLU A 44 -15.77 10.03 15.64
C GLU A 44 -14.50 10.25 14.81
N THR A 45 -13.38 9.62 15.20
CA THR A 45 -12.10 9.70 14.47
C THR A 45 -12.21 9.06 13.09
N LEU A 46 -12.87 7.89 12.98
CA LEU A 46 -13.11 7.22 11.71
C LEU A 46 -13.95 8.09 10.78
N LEU A 47 -15.01 8.72 11.30
CA LEU A 47 -15.87 9.60 10.52
C LEU A 47 -15.07 10.77 9.93
N GLN A 48 -14.26 11.45 10.75
CA GLN A 48 -13.39 12.54 10.29
C GLN A 48 -12.42 12.08 9.20
N LYS A 49 -11.80 10.91 9.36
CA LYS A 49 -10.88 10.35 8.35
C LYS A 49 -11.58 9.99 7.05
N THR A 50 -12.80 9.47 7.12
CA THR A 50 -13.59 9.18 5.91
C THR A 50 -13.98 10.45 5.16
N GLU A 51 -14.37 11.51 5.86
CA GLU A 51 -14.66 12.81 5.22
C GLU A 51 -13.41 13.44 4.60
N GLU A 52 -12.27 13.39 5.28
CA GLU A 52 -10.98 13.84 4.73
C GLU A 52 -10.64 13.07 3.45
N PHE A 53 -10.81 11.76 3.46
CA PHE A 53 -10.56 10.90 2.31
C PHE A 53 -11.50 11.23 1.14
N GLU A 54 -12.80 11.41 1.38
CA GLU A 54 -13.75 11.81 0.34
C GLU A 54 -13.40 13.17 -0.27
N LYS A 55 -13.03 14.15 0.55
CA LYS A 55 -12.59 15.49 0.09
C LYS A 55 -11.35 15.36 -0.78
N LEU A 56 -10.38 14.54 -0.36
CA LEU A 56 -9.15 14.31 -1.09
C LEU A 56 -9.41 13.56 -2.41
N SER A 57 -10.29 12.58 -2.40
CA SER A 57 -10.71 11.82 -3.58
C SER A 57 -11.40 12.72 -4.61
N LYS A 58 -12.34 13.58 -4.18
CA LYS A 58 -12.97 14.57 -5.06
C LYS A 58 -11.96 15.53 -5.67
N LYS A 59 -11.03 16.06 -4.87
CA LYS A 59 -9.95 16.92 -5.35
C LYS A 59 -9.06 16.19 -6.37
N TYR A 60 -8.77 14.91 -6.14
CA TYR A 60 -8.00 14.09 -7.08
C TYR A 60 -8.75 13.85 -8.39
N GLU A 61 -10.05 13.54 -8.33
CA GLU A 61 -10.90 13.42 -9.52
C GLU A 61 -11.01 14.73 -10.31
N GLU A 62 -11.15 15.87 -9.64
CA GLU A 62 -11.15 17.19 -10.28
C GLU A 62 -9.82 17.49 -10.97
N LEU A 63 -8.70 17.16 -10.32
CA LEU A 63 -7.38 17.25 -10.93
C LEU A 63 -7.25 16.30 -12.12
N GLN A 64 -7.84 15.12 -12.07
CA GLN A 64 -7.86 14.18 -13.20
C GLN A 64 -8.80 14.59 -14.34
N LYS A 65 -9.92 15.27 -14.07
CA LYS A 65 -10.85 15.76 -15.10
C LYS A 65 -10.23 16.81 -16.02
N GLY A 66 -9.19 17.53 -15.57
CA GLY A 66 -8.35 18.41 -16.39
C GLY A 66 -7.20 17.69 -17.11
N ILE A 67 -6.93 16.44 -16.75
CA ILE A 67 -5.98 15.55 -17.41
C ILE A 67 -6.80 14.73 -18.41
N THR A 68 -7.17 15.32 -19.55
CA THR A 68 -7.23 14.53 -20.78
C THR A 68 -5.98 13.65 -20.79
N PRO A 69 -6.04 12.32 -21.05
CA PRO A 69 -4.85 11.49 -21.04
C PRO A 69 -3.89 12.18 -21.97
N VAL A 70 -2.91 12.88 -21.38
CA VAL A 70 -2.09 13.74 -22.19
C VAL A 70 -1.36 12.68 -22.98
N VAL A 71 -1.67 12.61 -24.28
CA VAL A 71 -0.73 12.17 -25.27
C VAL A 71 0.39 13.20 -25.17
N LEU A 72 1.13 13.12 -24.06
CA LEU A 72 2.27 13.93 -23.69
C LEU A 72 3.18 13.53 -24.82
N GLN A 73 3.28 14.44 -25.80
CA GLN A 73 4.12 14.26 -26.97
C GLN A 73 5.42 13.68 -26.44
N SER A 74 5.65 12.38 -26.66
CA SER A 74 6.70 11.62 -25.97
C SER A 74 8.07 12.30 -26.12
N ARG A 75 8.19 13.07 -27.21
CA ARG A 75 9.28 14.00 -27.52
C ARG A 75 9.66 14.97 -26.40
N LYS A 76 8.70 15.54 -25.67
CA LYS A 76 8.96 16.53 -24.59
C LYS A 76 9.33 15.88 -23.24
N LEU A 77 9.12 14.58 -23.09
CA LEU A 77 9.47 13.86 -21.86
C LEU A 77 10.97 13.58 -21.81
N SER A 78 11.55 13.71 -20.61
CA SER A 78 12.88 13.19 -20.31
C SER A 78 12.92 11.67 -20.53
N TRP A 79 14.10 11.09 -20.73
CA TRP A 79 14.23 9.64 -20.91
C TRP A 79 13.62 8.82 -19.75
N VAL A 80 13.84 9.26 -18.51
CA VAL A 80 13.19 8.66 -17.33
C VAL A 80 11.67 8.81 -17.41
N GLY A 81 11.17 9.98 -17.82
CA GLY A 81 9.74 10.21 -18.03
C GLY A 81 9.15 9.30 -19.11
N ARG A 82 9.86 9.06 -20.21
CA ARG A 82 9.44 8.14 -21.27
C ARG A 82 9.36 6.69 -20.78
N ILE A 83 10.32 6.25 -19.96
CA ILE A 83 10.31 4.91 -19.34
C ILE A 83 9.09 4.76 -18.42
N VAL A 84 8.87 5.71 -17.51
CA VAL A 84 7.71 5.68 -16.61
C VAL A 84 6.42 5.73 -17.41
N TYR A 85 6.34 6.57 -18.45
CA TYR A 85 5.18 6.66 -19.33
C TYR A 85 4.88 5.33 -20.02
N ALA A 86 5.90 4.63 -20.55
CA ALA A 86 5.75 3.31 -21.16
C ALA A 86 5.15 2.30 -20.18
N LEU A 87 5.71 2.20 -18.97
CA LEU A 87 5.23 1.29 -17.92
C LEU A 87 3.79 1.63 -17.51
N THR A 88 3.46 2.91 -17.30
CA THR A 88 2.10 3.34 -16.92
C THR A 88 1.07 3.09 -18.02
N THR A 89 1.46 3.22 -19.29
CA THR A 89 0.54 3.12 -20.43
C THR A 89 0.21 1.67 -20.76
N ILE A 90 1.20 0.78 -20.69
CA ILE A 90 0.99 -0.66 -20.90
C ILE A 90 0.46 -1.34 -19.63
N ASP A 91 0.64 -0.72 -18.46
CA ASP A 91 0.15 -1.20 -17.17
C ASP A 91 0.62 -2.62 -16.81
N ARG A 92 1.87 -2.93 -17.15
CA ARG A 92 2.55 -4.17 -16.75
C ARG A 92 4.06 -4.00 -16.63
N PRO A 93 4.76 -4.92 -15.93
CA PRO A 93 6.21 -4.96 -15.95
C PRO A 93 6.78 -5.26 -17.34
N MET A 94 7.86 -4.56 -17.71
CA MET A 94 8.47 -4.66 -19.04
C MET A 94 9.98 -4.87 -18.97
N GLN A 95 10.52 -5.59 -19.96
CA GLN A 95 11.96 -5.66 -20.19
C GLN A 95 12.48 -4.40 -20.90
N SER A 96 13.79 -4.19 -20.85
CA SER A 96 14.44 -3.07 -21.57
C SER A 96 14.10 -3.05 -23.06
N SER A 97 14.10 -4.22 -23.71
CA SER A 97 13.72 -4.38 -25.13
C SER A 97 12.30 -3.92 -25.41
N GLU A 98 11.34 -4.36 -24.60
CA GLU A 98 9.94 -3.97 -24.76
C GLU A 98 9.73 -2.47 -24.56
N ILE A 99 10.49 -1.85 -23.65
CA ILE A 99 10.44 -0.40 -23.43
C ILE A 99 11.01 0.34 -24.64
N VAL A 100 12.10 -0.16 -25.24
CA VAL A 100 12.64 0.37 -26.50
C VAL A 100 11.57 0.32 -27.60
N ASP A 101 10.95 -0.84 -27.80
CA ASP A 101 9.94 -1.05 -28.84
C ASP A 101 8.73 -0.11 -28.64
N PHE A 102 8.29 0.05 -27.39
CA PHE A 102 7.24 1.00 -27.05
C PHE A 102 7.65 2.42 -27.43
N ILE A 103 8.83 2.89 -27.00
CA ILE A 103 9.28 4.25 -27.28
C ILE A 103 9.40 4.50 -28.79
N GLU A 104 9.90 3.53 -29.56
CA GLU A 104 10.02 3.64 -31.02
C GLU A 104 8.68 3.72 -31.73
N LYS A 105 7.66 3.01 -31.23
CA LYS A 105 6.31 3.06 -31.77
C LYS A 105 5.74 4.48 -31.75
N TYR A 106 6.03 5.26 -30.71
CA TYR A 106 5.52 6.64 -30.54
C TYR A 106 6.52 7.72 -31.01
N ASP A 107 7.83 7.43 -31.01
CA ASP A 107 8.88 8.31 -31.47
C ASP A 107 9.95 7.53 -32.25
N LYS A 108 9.69 7.33 -33.55
CA LYS A 108 10.60 6.64 -34.47
C LYS A 108 12.00 7.28 -34.56
N THR A 109 12.14 8.53 -34.12
CA THR A 109 13.41 9.26 -34.13
C THR A 109 14.17 9.17 -32.80
N ALA A 110 13.58 8.60 -31.75
CA ALA A 110 14.15 8.59 -30.40
C ALA A 110 15.54 7.98 -30.32
N PHE A 111 15.80 6.92 -31.09
CA PHE A 111 17.07 6.18 -31.08
C PHE A 111 17.86 6.32 -32.39
N LYS A 112 17.57 7.33 -33.22
CA LYS A 112 18.20 7.48 -34.55
C LYS A 112 19.74 7.46 -34.52
N ASN A 113 20.33 7.94 -33.44
CA ASN A 113 21.79 8.04 -33.28
C ASN A 113 22.38 6.91 -32.40
N ALA A 114 21.56 5.98 -31.90
CA ALA A 114 22.01 4.91 -31.02
C ALA A 114 22.33 3.66 -31.84
N THR A 115 23.57 3.16 -31.75
CA THR A 115 23.98 1.89 -32.37
C THR A 115 23.35 0.69 -31.69
N ASP A 116 23.26 0.72 -30.35
CA ASP A 116 22.56 -0.27 -29.53
C ASP A 116 21.56 0.46 -28.64
N LYS A 117 20.27 0.29 -28.96
CA LYS A 117 19.15 0.95 -28.30
C LYS A 117 18.99 0.49 -26.85
N SER A 118 19.22 -0.80 -26.60
CA SER A 118 19.09 -1.39 -25.26
C SER A 118 20.19 -0.88 -24.33
N LYS A 119 21.43 -0.82 -24.83
CA LYS A 119 22.57 -0.24 -24.10
C LYS A 119 22.43 1.27 -23.91
N TYR A 120 21.86 1.97 -24.87
CA TYR A 120 21.56 3.38 -24.72
C TYR A 120 20.54 3.60 -23.59
N LEU A 121 19.44 2.84 -23.60
CA LEU A 121 18.38 2.93 -22.59
C LEU A 121 18.85 2.51 -21.18
N SER A 122 19.81 1.59 -21.07
CA SER A 122 20.27 1.08 -19.77
C SER A 122 20.82 2.16 -18.84
N SER A 123 21.47 3.19 -19.38
CA SER A 123 21.95 4.33 -18.61
C SER A 123 20.80 5.11 -17.93
N PHE A 124 19.68 5.27 -18.63
CA PHE A 124 18.49 5.93 -18.11
C PHE A 124 17.68 5.04 -17.18
N LEU A 125 17.67 3.73 -17.41
CA LEU A 125 17.09 2.76 -16.49
C LEU A 125 17.82 2.78 -15.14
N GLY A 126 19.16 2.80 -15.14
CA GLY A 126 19.96 2.95 -13.92
C GLY A 126 19.67 4.25 -13.17
N ASN A 127 19.54 5.38 -13.89
CA ASN A 127 19.13 6.64 -13.29
C ASN A 127 17.71 6.58 -12.71
N ALA A 128 16.75 6.01 -13.45
CA ALA A 128 15.37 5.86 -12.99
C ALA A 128 15.28 5.02 -11.71
N GLN A 129 16.11 3.98 -11.58
CA GLN A 129 16.22 3.18 -10.35
C GLN A 129 16.83 3.97 -9.20
N LYS A 130 17.92 4.70 -9.46
CA LYS A 130 18.61 5.51 -8.45
C LYS A 130 17.67 6.54 -7.82
N PHE A 131 16.76 7.12 -8.60
CA PHE A 131 15.75 8.07 -8.14
C PHE A 131 14.42 7.41 -7.74
N GLU A 132 14.41 6.08 -7.57
CA GLU A 132 13.24 5.31 -7.14
C GLU A 132 11.99 5.54 -8.00
N ARG A 133 12.18 5.88 -9.29
CA ARG A 133 11.08 6.06 -10.24
C ARG A 133 10.60 4.73 -10.82
N ILE A 134 11.47 3.72 -10.80
CA ILE A 134 11.20 2.34 -11.18
C ILE A 134 11.97 1.41 -10.25
N ARG A 135 11.54 0.15 -10.16
CA ARG A 135 12.29 -0.94 -9.53
C ARG A 135 12.56 -2.03 -10.55
N GLN A 136 13.73 -2.67 -10.43
CA GLN A 136 13.99 -3.92 -11.15
C GLN A 136 13.68 -5.12 -10.29
N TYR A 137 13.24 -6.18 -10.95
CA TYR A 137 13.21 -7.52 -10.37
C TYR A 137 13.57 -8.54 -11.44
N LYS A 138 13.81 -9.78 -11.00
CA LYS A 138 14.17 -10.90 -11.86
C LYS A 138 13.08 -11.95 -11.79
N LEU A 139 12.54 -12.33 -12.94
CA LEU A 139 11.61 -13.45 -13.02
C LEU A 139 12.38 -14.77 -13.13
N LYS A 140 11.92 -15.79 -12.41
CA LYS A 140 12.53 -17.13 -12.50
C LYS A 140 12.28 -17.70 -13.90
N GLY A 141 13.32 -18.27 -14.52
CA GLY A 141 13.24 -18.89 -15.84
C GLY A 141 13.42 -17.93 -17.02
N ILE A 142 13.33 -16.61 -16.82
CA ILE A 142 13.51 -15.63 -17.90
C ILE A 142 14.89 -14.95 -17.77
N ARG A 143 15.57 -14.81 -18.92
CA ARG A 143 16.83 -14.05 -19.00
C ARG A 143 16.54 -12.56 -19.02
N GLY A 144 17.23 -11.82 -18.16
CA GLY A 144 17.15 -10.36 -18.07
C GLY A 144 16.39 -9.87 -16.84
N HIS A 145 16.23 -8.55 -16.76
CA HIS A 145 15.51 -7.88 -15.68
C HIS A 145 14.21 -7.31 -16.22
N PHE A 146 13.19 -7.34 -15.36
CA PHE A 146 11.94 -6.62 -15.57
C PHE A 146 11.95 -5.35 -14.76
N TYR A 147 11.40 -4.30 -15.35
CA TYR A 147 11.23 -3.00 -14.73
C TYR A 147 9.75 -2.77 -14.45
N ALA A 148 9.46 -2.28 -13.25
CA ALA A 148 8.11 -2.05 -12.77
C ALA A 148 8.06 -0.75 -11.97
N LEU A 149 6.86 -0.18 -11.83
CA LEU A 149 6.67 1.01 -11.01
C LEU A 149 6.75 0.66 -9.53
N PRO A 150 7.31 1.53 -8.66
CA PRO A 150 7.48 1.24 -7.24
C PRO A 150 6.17 0.90 -6.52
N GLN A 151 5.06 1.57 -6.90
CA GLN A 151 3.74 1.34 -6.31
C GLN A 151 3.12 -0.04 -6.61
N TRP A 152 3.71 -0.78 -7.56
CA TRP A 152 3.30 -2.14 -7.90
C TRP A 152 3.89 -3.19 -6.96
N PHE A 153 4.79 -2.78 -6.06
CA PHE A 153 5.36 -3.65 -5.04
C PHE A 153 4.59 -3.48 -3.73
N ASP A 154 4.53 -4.55 -2.94
CA ASP A 154 4.07 -4.52 -1.56
C ASP A 154 5.17 -4.01 -0.61
N GLU A 155 4.83 -3.92 0.67
CA GLU A 155 5.75 -3.47 1.73
C GLU A 155 6.98 -4.40 1.86
N ASP A 156 6.81 -5.68 1.52
CA ASP A 156 7.87 -6.69 1.50
C ASP A 156 8.76 -6.61 0.26
N GLY A 157 8.45 -5.71 -0.68
CA GLY A 157 9.19 -5.54 -1.92
C GLY A 157 8.92 -6.61 -2.98
N ASN A 158 7.84 -7.37 -2.84
CA ASN A 158 7.35 -8.31 -3.84
C ASN A 158 6.36 -7.63 -4.77
N LEU A 159 6.34 -8.04 -6.04
CA LEU A 159 5.34 -7.55 -6.99
C LEU A 159 3.93 -8.02 -6.56
N LYS A 160 2.98 -7.08 -6.48
CA LYS A 160 1.58 -7.37 -6.15
C LYS A 160 0.99 -8.36 -7.16
N ARG A 161 0.07 -9.19 -6.68
CA ARG A 161 -0.55 -10.27 -7.48
C ARG A 161 -1.16 -9.78 -8.79
N GLU A 162 -1.82 -8.62 -8.75
CA GLU A 162 -2.47 -8.00 -9.92
C GLU A 162 -1.51 -7.70 -11.09
N TYR A 163 -0.22 -7.48 -10.81
CA TYR A 163 0.80 -7.25 -11.83
C TYR A 163 1.62 -8.50 -12.16
N LYS A 164 1.66 -9.49 -11.25
CA LYS A 164 2.22 -10.82 -11.55
C LYS A 164 1.42 -11.53 -12.63
N GLU A 165 0.10 -11.42 -12.59
CA GLU A 165 -0.79 -12.04 -13.60
C GLU A 165 -0.67 -11.36 -14.98
N LYS A 166 -0.11 -10.14 -15.04
CA LYS A 166 0.18 -9.38 -16.26
C LYS A 166 1.63 -9.53 -16.73
N GLU A 167 2.43 -10.37 -16.08
CA GLU A 167 3.78 -10.67 -16.55
C GLU A 167 3.71 -11.22 -17.99
N PRO A 168 4.57 -10.75 -18.89
CA PRO A 168 4.58 -11.28 -20.25
C PRO A 168 4.91 -12.78 -20.20
N ILE A 169 4.02 -13.59 -20.77
CA ILE A 169 4.25 -15.00 -21.02
C ILE A 169 5.28 -15.07 -22.14
N VAL A 170 6.50 -15.51 -21.80
CA VAL A 170 7.59 -15.76 -22.76
C VAL A 170 7.59 -17.22 -23.17
#